data_AF-A0ABD2PUB3-F1
#
_entry.id   AF-A0ABD2PUB3-F1
#
_cell.length_a   1.000
_cell.length_b   1.000
_cell.length_c   1.000
_cell.angle_alpha   90.00
_cell.angle_beta   90.00
_cell.angle_gamma   90.00
#
_symmetry.space_group_name_H-M   'P 1'
#
loop_
_entity.id
_entity.type
_entity.pdbx_description
1 polymer ?
#
loop_
_entity_poly.entity_id
_entity_poly.type
_entity_poly.pdbx_seq_one_letter_code
_entity_poly.pdbx_strand_id
1 'polypeptide(L)'
;MILSGIQDESVIFLEDVGRTGQSLLSTLIQLSCFLSRWEMVKVTPELDRSHLKELLIDCGVKCSKTLLLLTGKETIVWRELAAVLLSDVSALEDDEGHLQTLFSVHDRTHIIHAIRSVSMEFENQNIKSETGKLFNSPRFAWQLFLRRLRQNLKVVFLAPDQSEWLFSRGQLPFLLKESFWSSTELFSRAMSRICNKDLSHLLVQLHLKTRESIKNAFALCNEVHMHEAVGAKPLYSISAAISNPDLQQTRLQSLARDFANNSAFELLIHRYLDISTLKSSQLSRKKDLNLQLKLRLEEKILQLDQLQTSLKHDLKLAKDQMKGSQKLLAQIGFENLHVRDQNLTLESQKDKISNLKKLIPQYVLMHERCLFKVTAIARDARECVDQLNTDALQKLRSMYQKFKS
;
A
#
# COMPACT_ATOMS: atom_id res chain seq x y z
N MET A 1 -21.82 -33.92 -14.73
CA MET A 1 -21.99 -33.90 -16.19
C MET A 1 -20.74 -34.37 -16.93
N ILE A 2 -19.60 -33.65 -16.90
CA ILE A 2 -18.36 -34.14 -17.53
C ILE A 2 -17.89 -35.46 -16.89
N LEU A 3 -17.91 -35.54 -15.55
CA LEU A 3 -17.57 -36.78 -14.83
C LEU A 3 -18.52 -37.95 -15.11
N SER A 4 -19.83 -37.70 -15.29
CA SER A 4 -20.81 -38.74 -15.59
C SER A 4 -20.68 -39.23 -17.04
N GLY A 5 -20.46 -38.31 -17.99
CA GLY A 5 -20.17 -38.68 -19.38
C GLY A 5 -18.87 -39.50 -19.49
N ILE A 6 -17.82 -39.12 -18.76
CA ILE A 6 -16.55 -39.89 -18.72
C ILE A 6 -16.71 -41.25 -18.05
N GLN A 7 -17.78 -41.52 -17.30
CA GLN A 7 -18.02 -42.84 -16.70
C GLN A 7 -18.78 -43.76 -17.66
N ASP A 8 -19.80 -43.26 -18.33
CA ASP A 8 -20.76 -44.13 -19.03
C ASP A 8 -20.55 -44.21 -20.55
N GLU A 9 -19.93 -43.20 -21.16
CA GLU A 9 -19.91 -43.06 -22.62
C GLU A 9 -18.49 -43.19 -23.19
N SER A 10 -18.40 -43.79 -24.39
CA SER A 10 -17.13 -44.02 -25.09
C SER A 10 -16.67 -42.78 -25.87
N VAL A 11 -17.63 -41.96 -26.34
CA VAL A 11 -17.38 -40.75 -27.10
C VAL A 11 -18.17 -39.58 -26.55
N ILE A 12 -17.47 -38.49 -26.23
CA ILE A 12 -18.06 -37.28 -25.64
C ILE A 12 -17.76 -36.10 -26.56
N PHE A 13 -18.79 -35.39 -27.00
CA PHE A 13 -18.68 -34.13 -27.72
C PHE A 13 -18.98 -32.98 -26.78
N LEU A 14 -18.02 -32.06 -26.66
CA LEU A 14 -18.18 -30.80 -25.96
C LEU A 14 -18.11 -29.68 -27.00
N GLU A 15 -19.26 -29.07 -27.22
CA GLU A 15 -19.47 -27.98 -28.17
C GLU A 15 -19.50 -26.65 -27.42
N ASP A 16 -18.85 -25.63 -27.97
CA ASP A 16 -18.69 -24.26 -27.43
C ASP A 16 -17.56 -24.08 -26.41
N VAL A 17 -16.36 -23.73 -26.91
CA VAL A 17 -15.48 -22.86 -26.14
C VAL A 17 -14.54 -22.10 -27.06
N GLY A 18 -14.56 -20.77 -26.95
CA GLY A 18 -13.46 -19.94 -27.45
C GLY A 18 -12.10 -20.41 -26.90
N ARG A 19 -10.99 -19.93 -27.48
CA ARG A 19 -9.61 -20.41 -27.17
C ARG A 19 -9.31 -20.54 -25.67
N THR A 20 -9.86 -19.67 -24.83
CA THR A 20 -9.66 -19.68 -23.38
C THR A 20 -10.46 -20.74 -22.66
N GLY A 21 -11.69 -21.01 -23.10
CA GLY A 21 -12.49 -22.04 -22.46
C GLY A 21 -12.05 -23.46 -22.84
N GLN A 22 -11.37 -23.64 -23.99
CA GLN A 22 -10.71 -24.92 -24.31
C GLN A 22 -9.63 -25.26 -23.28
N SER A 23 -8.91 -24.25 -22.75
CA SER A 23 -7.91 -24.47 -21.70
C SER A 23 -8.57 -24.89 -20.37
N LEU A 24 -9.65 -24.22 -19.96
CA LEU A 24 -10.37 -24.55 -18.74
C LEU A 24 -11.04 -25.92 -18.82
N LEU A 25 -11.69 -26.24 -19.95
CA LEU A 25 -12.27 -27.57 -20.16
C LEU A 25 -11.21 -28.64 -20.25
N SER A 26 -10.07 -28.39 -20.89
CA SER A 26 -8.92 -29.29 -20.85
C SER A 26 -8.47 -29.54 -19.40
N THR A 27 -8.39 -28.52 -18.55
CA THR A 27 -8.03 -28.66 -17.13
C THR A 27 -9.09 -29.42 -16.35
N LEU A 28 -10.38 -29.17 -16.60
CA LEU A 28 -11.48 -29.91 -15.97
C LEU A 28 -11.50 -31.38 -16.40
N ILE A 29 -11.19 -31.66 -17.66
CA ILE A 29 -11.04 -33.03 -18.19
C ILE A 29 -9.80 -33.71 -17.58
N GLN A 30 -8.69 -32.98 -17.41
CA GLN A 30 -7.51 -33.51 -16.70
C GLN A 30 -7.85 -33.87 -15.25
N LEU A 31 -8.58 -32.99 -14.55
CA LEU A 31 -9.02 -33.25 -13.18
C LEU A 31 -9.99 -34.44 -13.11
N SER A 32 -10.90 -34.58 -14.06
CA SER A 32 -11.81 -35.73 -14.09
C SER A 32 -11.08 -37.03 -14.44
N CYS A 33 -10.10 -37.00 -15.35
CA CYS A 33 -9.23 -38.14 -15.65
C CYS A 33 -8.43 -38.56 -14.43
N PHE A 34 -7.87 -37.59 -13.69
CA PHE A 34 -7.15 -37.84 -12.44
C PHE A 34 -8.04 -38.52 -11.40
N LEU A 35 -9.27 -38.03 -11.20
CA LEU A 35 -10.22 -38.62 -10.25
C LEU A 35 -10.69 -40.02 -10.65
N SER A 36 -10.81 -40.29 -11.95
CA SER A 36 -11.29 -41.57 -12.50
C SER A 36 -10.18 -42.57 -12.82
N ARG A 37 -8.91 -42.19 -12.63
CA ARG A 37 -7.69 -42.97 -12.96
C ARG A 37 -7.60 -43.33 -14.45
N TRP A 38 -7.99 -42.41 -15.32
CA TRP A 38 -7.75 -42.49 -16.76
C TRP A 38 -6.48 -41.73 -17.11
N GLU A 39 -5.65 -42.30 -17.98
CA GLU A 39 -4.51 -41.61 -18.55
C GLU A 39 -4.98 -40.71 -19.69
N MET A 40 -4.76 -39.40 -19.57
CA MET A 40 -5.17 -38.45 -20.60
C MET A 40 -4.02 -38.24 -21.59
N VAL A 41 -4.24 -38.59 -22.84
CA VAL A 41 -3.31 -38.30 -23.93
C VAL A 41 -3.91 -37.20 -24.80
N LYS A 42 -3.24 -36.05 -24.83
CA LYS A 42 -3.59 -34.97 -25.75
C LYS A 42 -2.99 -35.29 -27.11
N VAL A 43 -3.85 -35.48 -28.10
CA VAL A 43 -3.38 -35.62 -29.48
C VAL A 43 -2.82 -34.26 -29.90
N THR A 44 -1.68 -34.31 -30.59
CA THR A 44 -1.05 -33.15 -31.21
C THR A 44 -0.96 -33.44 -32.71
N PRO A 45 -0.84 -32.42 -33.57
CA PRO A 45 -0.69 -32.64 -35.02
C PRO A 45 0.59 -33.43 -35.38
N GLU A 46 1.53 -33.57 -34.45
CA GLU A 46 2.78 -34.33 -34.58
C GLU A 46 2.64 -35.79 -34.10
N LEU A 47 1.46 -36.20 -33.64
CA LEU A 47 1.25 -37.58 -33.21
C LEU A 47 1.30 -38.52 -34.41
N ASP A 48 2.44 -39.21 -34.57
CA ASP A 48 2.63 -40.20 -35.61
C ASP A 48 1.66 -41.38 -35.47
N ARG A 49 1.28 -41.96 -36.62
CA ARG A 49 0.44 -43.17 -36.67
C ARG A 49 1.02 -44.33 -35.84
N SER A 50 2.33 -44.39 -35.65
CA SER A 50 2.99 -45.39 -34.79
C SER A 50 2.61 -45.24 -33.32
N HIS A 51 2.66 -44.02 -32.77
CA HIS A 51 2.27 -43.74 -31.39
C HIS A 51 0.79 -44.05 -31.15
N LEU A 52 -0.07 -43.73 -32.13
CA LEU A 52 -1.47 -44.10 -32.06
C LEU A 52 -1.67 -45.62 -31.99
N LYS A 53 -0.94 -46.39 -32.80
CA LYS A 53 -1.00 -47.86 -32.77
C LYS A 53 -0.56 -48.41 -31.43
N GLU A 54 0.53 -47.91 -30.86
CA GLU A 54 1.02 -48.35 -29.54
C GLU A 54 -0.01 -48.08 -28.43
N LEU A 55 -0.64 -46.90 -28.42
CA LEU A 55 -1.71 -46.57 -27.48
C LEU A 55 -2.91 -47.51 -27.61
N LEU A 56 -3.33 -47.83 -28.84
CA LEU A 56 -4.44 -48.77 -29.08
C LEU A 56 -4.09 -50.20 -28.64
N ILE A 57 -2.84 -50.63 -28.87
CA ILE A 57 -2.35 -51.93 -28.41
C ILE A 57 -2.35 -51.97 -26.89
N ASP A 58 -1.89 -50.93 -26.21
CA ASP A 58 -1.89 -50.86 -24.75
C ASP A 58 -3.32 -50.89 -24.17
N CYS A 59 -4.26 -50.16 -24.78
CA CYS A 59 -5.66 -50.18 -24.36
C CYS A 59 -6.32 -51.55 -24.51
N GLY A 60 -6.03 -52.28 -25.59
CA GLY A 60 -6.69 -53.56 -25.90
C GLY A 60 -5.97 -54.78 -25.33
N VAL A 61 -4.64 -54.76 -25.21
CA VAL A 61 -3.82 -55.89 -24.70
C VAL A 61 -3.56 -55.73 -23.20
N LYS A 62 -3.04 -54.57 -22.77
CA LYS A 62 -2.71 -54.29 -21.36
C LYS A 62 -3.90 -53.77 -20.54
N CYS A 63 -5.02 -53.46 -21.20
CA CYS A 63 -6.22 -52.89 -20.58
C CYS A 63 -5.96 -51.55 -19.88
N SER A 64 -5.02 -50.73 -20.38
CA SER A 64 -4.80 -49.38 -19.85
C SER A 64 -5.98 -48.46 -20.20
N LYS A 65 -6.53 -47.78 -19.18
CA LYS A 65 -7.63 -46.84 -19.37
C LYS A 65 -7.10 -45.52 -19.89
N THR A 66 -7.35 -45.22 -21.17
CA THR A 66 -6.81 -44.06 -21.85
C THR A 66 -7.93 -43.18 -22.38
N LEU A 67 -7.84 -41.88 -22.13
CA LEU A 67 -8.72 -40.85 -22.67
C LEU A 67 -7.95 -40.01 -23.70
N LEU A 68 -8.41 -40.02 -24.94
CA LEU A 68 -7.87 -39.19 -26.01
C LEU A 68 -8.61 -37.87 -26.06
N LEU A 69 -7.87 -36.77 -25.89
CA LEU A 69 -8.39 -35.42 -26.03
C LEU A 69 -8.05 -34.89 -27.43
N LEU A 70 -9.07 -34.72 -28.27
CA LEU A 70 -8.94 -34.22 -29.63
C LEU A 70 -9.42 -32.77 -29.70
N THR A 71 -8.55 -31.88 -30.16
CA THR A 71 -8.90 -30.48 -30.40
C THR A 71 -9.18 -30.28 -31.89
N GLY A 72 -10.16 -29.44 -32.24
CA GLY A 72 -10.70 -29.31 -33.62
C GLY A 72 -9.72 -29.02 -34.77
N LYS A 73 -8.41 -28.96 -34.54
CA LYS A 73 -7.35 -28.89 -35.57
C LYS A 73 -6.90 -30.27 -36.09
N GLU A 74 -7.24 -31.36 -35.42
CA GLU A 74 -6.71 -32.72 -35.69
C GLU A 74 -7.69 -33.61 -36.47
N THR A 75 -8.23 -33.10 -37.57
CA THR A 75 -9.35 -33.72 -38.31
C THR A 75 -9.00 -35.02 -39.06
N ILE A 76 -7.71 -35.28 -39.32
CA ILE A 76 -7.25 -36.46 -40.08
C ILE A 76 -7.19 -37.70 -39.19
N VAL A 77 -6.55 -37.59 -38.02
CA VAL A 77 -6.45 -38.66 -37.00
C VAL A 77 -7.84 -39.07 -36.52
N TRP A 78 -8.78 -38.12 -36.52
CA TRP A 78 -10.16 -38.33 -36.15
C TRP A 78 -10.91 -39.35 -37.00
N ARG A 79 -10.75 -39.30 -38.33
CA ARG A 79 -11.45 -40.25 -39.24
C ARG A 79 -11.04 -41.69 -38.97
N GLU A 80 -9.75 -41.89 -38.70
CA GLU A 80 -9.18 -43.20 -38.42
C GLU A 80 -9.63 -43.71 -37.04
N LEU A 81 -9.58 -42.88 -36.00
CA LEU A 81 -10.03 -43.23 -34.64
C LEU A 81 -11.54 -43.45 -34.51
N ALA A 82 -12.35 -42.59 -35.14
CA ALA A 82 -13.81 -42.71 -35.14
C ALA A 82 -14.24 -44.02 -35.81
N ALA A 83 -13.56 -44.44 -36.88
CA ALA A 83 -13.82 -45.72 -37.54
C ALA A 83 -13.52 -46.93 -36.63
N VAL A 84 -12.50 -46.86 -35.76
CA VAL A 84 -12.14 -47.95 -34.82
C VAL A 84 -13.14 -48.09 -33.68
N LEU A 85 -13.57 -46.97 -33.11
CA LEU A 85 -14.40 -46.97 -31.90
C LEU A 85 -15.88 -47.20 -32.17
N LEU A 86 -16.35 -46.82 -33.36
CA LEU A 86 -17.79 -46.72 -33.69
C LEU A 86 -18.25 -47.68 -34.79
N SER A 87 -17.37 -48.54 -35.34
CA SER A 87 -17.81 -49.59 -36.28
C SER A 87 -18.34 -50.79 -35.50
N ASP A 88 -19.61 -51.16 -35.71
CA ASP A 88 -20.26 -52.31 -35.09
C ASP A 88 -19.42 -53.59 -35.21
N VAL A 89 -19.35 -54.38 -34.13
CA VAL A 89 -18.58 -55.64 -34.09
C VAL A 89 -19.02 -56.62 -35.18
N SER A 90 -20.27 -56.51 -35.63
CA SER A 90 -20.86 -57.26 -36.74
C SER A 90 -20.50 -56.71 -38.13
N ALA A 91 -20.27 -55.41 -38.29
CA ALA A 91 -19.87 -54.81 -39.57
C ALA A 91 -18.36 -54.96 -39.86
N LEU A 92 -17.59 -55.37 -38.84
CA LEU A 92 -16.17 -55.69 -38.94
C LEU A 92 -15.90 -57.17 -39.31
N GLU A 93 -16.96 -57.97 -39.47
CA GLU A 93 -16.85 -59.39 -39.86
C GLU A 93 -16.61 -59.56 -41.37
N ASP A 94 -16.93 -58.56 -42.18
CA ASP A 94 -16.59 -58.54 -43.61
C ASP A 94 -15.14 -58.06 -43.79
N ASP A 95 -14.37 -58.79 -44.60
CA ASP A 95 -12.92 -58.64 -44.84
C ASP A 95 -12.48 -57.27 -45.45
N GLU A 96 -13.30 -56.23 -45.39
CA GLU A 96 -13.02 -54.87 -45.91
C GLU A 96 -13.19 -53.74 -44.86
N GLY A 97 -13.06 -54.04 -43.57
CA GLY A 97 -13.14 -53.03 -42.51
C GLY A 97 -11.96 -52.04 -42.49
N HIS A 98 -12.27 -50.74 -42.30
CA HIS A 98 -11.33 -49.60 -42.22
C HIS A 98 -10.15 -49.74 -41.22
N LEU A 99 -10.19 -50.72 -40.31
CA LEU A 99 -9.08 -51.09 -39.41
C LEU A 99 -7.89 -51.76 -40.11
N GLN A 100 -8.01 -52.15 -41.39
CA GLN A 100 -6.90 -52.70 -42.18
C GLN A 100 -5.82 -51.66 -42.53
N THR A 101 -6.18 -50.38 -42.56
CA THR A 101 -5.23 -49.30 -42.87
C THR A 101 -4.33 -48.96 -41.67
N LEU A 102 -4.81 -49.21 -40.44
CA LEU A 102 -4.06 -48.96 -39.21
C LEU A 102 -3.21 -50.16 -38.78
N PHE A 103 -3.74 -51.38 -38.80
CA PHE A 103 -2.99 -52.57 -38.39
C PHE A 103 -2.64 -53.44 -39.58
N SER A 104 -1.35 -53.66 -39.82
CA SER A 104 -0.90 -54.62 -40.82
C SER A 104 -1.30 -56.04 -40.41
N VAL A 105 -1.29 -56.97 -41.37
CA VAL A 105 -1.55 -58.39 -41.08
C VAL A 105 -0.58 -58.92 -40.02
N HIS A 106 0.68 -58.45 -40.06
CA HIS A 106 1.69 -58.79 -39.06
C HIS A 106 1.31 -58.27 -37.66
N ASP A 107 0.90 -57.00 -37.54
CA ASP A 107 0.47 -56.41 -36.26
C ASP A 107 -0.71 -57.15 -35.65
N ARG A 108 -1.68 -57.56 -36.49
CA ARG A 108 -2.85 -58.34 -36.04
C ARG A 108 -2.45 -59.69 -35.46
N THR A 109 -1.55 -60.41 -36.13
CA THR A 109 -1.06 -61.69 -35.60
C THR A 109 -0.35 -61.50 -34.26
N HIS A 110 0.48 -60.45 -34.13
CA HIS A 110 1.18 -60.14 -32.89
C HIS A 110 0.21 -59.79 -31.75
N ILE A 111 -0.80 -58.95 -32.01
CA ILE A 111 -1.85 -58.59 -31.04
C ILE A 111 -2.64 -59.83 -30.60
N ILE A 112 -3.02 -60.70 -31.55
CA ILE A 112 -3.74 -61.95 -31.25
C ILE A 112 -2.88 -62.85 -30.34
N HIS A 113 -1.59 -62.98 -30.60
CA HIS A 113 -0.67 -63.74 -29.75
C HIS A 113 -0.54 -63.11 -28.36
N ALA A 114 -0.40 -61.79 -28.26
CA ALA A 114 -0.29 -61.07 -27.00
C ALA A 114 -1.56 -61.18 -26.14
N ILE A 115 -2.75 -61.15 -26.75
CA ILE A 115 -4.01 -61.33 -26.02
C ILE A 115 -4.18 -62.75 -25.52
N ARG A 116 -3.75 -63.74 -26.32
CA ARG A 116 -3.77 -65.14 -25.90
C ARG A 116 -2.82 -65.37 -24.73
N SER A 117 -1.60 -64.81 -24.75
CA SER A 117 -0.68 -64.96 -23.62
C SER A 117 -1.22 -64.31 -22.35
N VAL A 118 -1.72 -63.06 -22.44
CA VAL A 118 -2.32 -62.36 -21.30
C VAL A 118 -3.57 -63.07 -20.78
N SER A 119 -4.43 -63.59 -21.67
CA SER A 119 -5.66 -64.26 -21.25
C SER A 119 -5.39 -65.64 -20.61
N MET A 120 -4.35 -66.36 -21.03
CA MET A 120 -3.92 -67.60 -20.37
C MET A 120 -3.35 -67.34 -18.96
N GLU A 121 -2.69 -66.20 -18.72
CA GLU A 121 -2.21 -65.82 -17.38
C GLU A 121 -3.37 -65.53 -16.41
N PHE A 122 -4.44 -64.88 -16.89
CA PHE A 122 -5.64 -64.62 -16.07
C PHE A 122 -6.49 -65.88 -15.81
N GLU A 123 -6.60 -66.81 -16.76
CA GLU A 123 -7.32 -68.09 -16.55
C GLU A 123 -6.60 -69.04 -15.59
N ASN A 124 -5.27 -68.97 -15.48
CA ASN A 124 -4.52 -69.74 -14.47
C ASN A 124 -4.85 -69.34 -13.02
N GLN A 125 -5.53 -68.20 -12.81
CA GLN A 125 -5.96 -67.73 -11.49
C GLN A 125 -7.47 -67.92 -11.23
N ASN A 126 -8.30 -68.13 -12.26
CA ASN A 126 -9.75 -68.31 -12.12
C ASN A 126 -10.23 -69.58 -12.84
N ILE A 127 -10.62 -70.55 -12.01
CA ILE A 127 -11.21 -71.87 -12.27
C ILE A 127 -11.92 -72.04 -13.62
N LYS A 128 -11.49 -73.08 -14.37
CA LYS A 128 -12.22 -73.90 -15.37
C LYS A 128 -13.58 -73.35 -15.81
N SER A 129 -13.59 -72.48 -16.81
CA SER A 129 -14.79 -72.23 -17.62
C SER A 129 -14.63 -72.92 -18.99
N GLU A 130 -15.72 -73.49 -19.50
CA GLU A 130 -15.79 -74.23 -20.78
C GLU A 130 -15.45 -73.37 -22.02
N THR A 131 -15.09 -72.11 -21.82
CA THR A 131 -14.66 -71.15 -22.83
C THR A 131 -13.21 -71.33 -23.29
N GLY A 132 -12.39 -72.13 -22.61
CA GLY A 132 -10.96 -72.34 -22.95
C GLY A 132 -10.67 -72.83 -24.38
N LYS A 133 -11.64 -73.48 -25.06
CA LYS A 133 -11.50 -73.88 -26.47
C LYS A 133 -11.78 -72.75 -27.47
N LEU A 134 -12.55 -71.73 -27.09
CA LEU A 134 -12.91 -70.59 -27.96
C LEU A 134 -11.79 -69.55 -28.05
N PHE A 135 -10.96 -69.41 -27.02
CA PHE A 135 -9.83 -68.46 -27.00
C PHE A 135 -8.71 -68.78 -28.01
N ASN A 136 -8.62 -70.03 -28.48
CA ASN A 136 -7.67 -70.41 -29.52
C ASN A 136 -8.11 -70.00 -30.93
N SER A 137 -9.34 -69.53 -31.14
CA SER A 137 -9.74 -68.98 -32.43
C SER A 137 -9.14 -67.57 -32.62
N PRO A 138 -8.40 -67.30 -33.71
CA PRO A 138 -7.83 -65.97 -33.97
C PRO A 138 -8.93 -64.91 -34.09
N ARG A 139 -10.11 -65.29 -34.57
CA ARG A 139 -11.29 -64.42 -34.65
C ARG A 139 -11.79 -63.99 -33.27
N PHE A 140 -11.86 -64.94 -32.33
CA PHE A 140 -12.31 -64.65 -30.97
C PHE A 140 -11.32 -63.74 -30.21
N ALA A 141 -10.02 -63.97 -30.37
CA ALA A 141 -8.99 -63.11 -29.77
C ALA A 141 -9.05 -61.67 -30.31
N TRP A 142 -9.31 -61.51 -31.60
CA TRP A 142 -9.52 -60.19 -32.22
C TRP A 142 -10.80 -59.51 -31.75
N GLN A 143 -11.91 -60.25 -31.60
CA GLN A 143 -13.14 -59.69 -31.01
C GLN A 143 -12.93 -59.27 -29.54
N LEU A 144 -12.16 -60.05 -28.78
CA LEU A 144 -11.81 -59.71 -27.41
C LEU A 144 -10.93 -58.46 -27.33
N PHE A 145 -9.98 -58.29 -28.26
CA PHE A 145 -9.19 -57.06 -28.41
C PHE A 145 -10.10 -55.85 -28.57
N LEU A 146 -11.00 -55.91 -29.55
CA LEU A 146 -11.90 -54.80 -29.89
C LEU A 146 -12.83 -54.47 -28.73
N ARG A 147 -13.32 -55.50 -28.02
CA ARG A 147 -14.15 -55.30 -26.82
C ARG A 147 -13.38 -54.61 -25.68
N ARG A 148 -12.14 -55.04 -25.40
CA ARG A 148 -11.28 -54.41 -24.40
C ARG A 148 -10.91 -52.98 -24.79
N LEU A 149 -10.61 -52.76 -26.07
CA LEU A 149 -10.31 -51.45 -26.62
C LEU A 149 -11.48 -50.48 -26.43
N ARG A 150 -12.73 -50.89 -26.70
CA ARG A 150 -13.91 -50.05 -26.44
C ARG A 150 -14.16 -49.72 -24.96
N GLN A 151 -13.83 -50.64 -24.06
CA GLN A 151 -14.03 -50.43 -22.62
C GLN A 151 -12.97 -49.50 -22.02
N ASN A 152 -11.77 -49.54 -22.57
CA ASN A 152 -10.60 -48.87 -22.00
C ASN A 152 -10.18 -47.61 -22.79
N LEU A 153 -10.74 -47.37 -23.97
CA LEU A 153 -10.48 -46.18 -24.76
C LEU A 153 -11.69 -45.26 -24.75
N LYS A 154 -11.49 -44.01 -24.31
CA LYS A 154 -12.48 -42.95 -24.38
C LYS A 154 -11.96 -41.81 -25.22
N VAL A 155 -12.85 -41.15 -25.94
CA VAL A 155 -12.48 -40.03 -26.80
C VAL A 155 -13.35 -38.84 -26.53
N VAL A 156 -12.70 -37.71 -26.24
CA VAL A 156 -13.35 -36.43 -26.00
C VAL A 156 -13.01 -35.47 -27.12
N PHE A 157 -14.06 -34.95 -27.74
CA PHE A 157 -13.99 -33.96 -28.80
C PHE A 157 -14.28 -32.57 -28.28
N LEU A 158 -13.31 -31.68 -28.45
CA LEU A 158 -13.48 -30.25 -28.22
C LEU A 158 -13.64 -29.55 -29.57
N ALA A 159 -14.90 -29.28 -29.95
CA ALA A 159 -15.23 -28.58 -31.18
C ALA A 159 -15.54 -27.10 -30.90
N PRO A 160 -14.96 -26.15 -31.65
CA PRO A 160 -15.39 -24.76 -31.57
C PRO A 160 -16.77 -24.59 -32.22
N ASP A 161 -17.61 -23.74 -31.63
CA ASP A 161 -19.03 -23.51 -31.95
C ASP A 161 -19.34 -23.14 -33.42
N GLN A 162 -18.33 -22.68 -34.16
CA GLN A 162 -18.46 -22.26 -35.57
C GLN A 162 -17.77 -23.21 -36.54
N SER A 163 -17.53 -24.44 -36.12
CA SER A 163 -16.77 -25.36 -36.95
C SER A 163 -17.66 -25.89 -38.07
N GLU A 164 -17.71 -25.14 -39.18
CA GLU A 164 -18.42 -25.48 -40.40
C GLU A 164 -18.16 -26.92 -40.81
N TRP A 165 -16.98 -27.49 -40.52
CA TRP A 165 -16.63 -28.88 -40.85
C TRP A 165 -17.54 -29.94 -40.21
N LEU A 166 -18.16 -29.67 -39.06
CA LEU A 166 -19.00 -30.61 -38.32
C LEU A 166 -20.42 -30.69 -38.92
N PHE A 167 -20.94 -29.57 -39.43
CA PHE A 167 -22.28 -29.47 -40.02
C PHE A 167 -22.29 -29.48 -41.56
N SER A 168 -21.26 -28.95 -42.23
CA SER A 168 -21.15 -28.92 -43.71
C SER A 168 -20.90 -30.30 -44.32
N ARG A 169 -20.50 -31.28 -43.51
CA ARG A 169 -20.35 -32.68 -43.91
C ARG A 169 -21.39 -33.51 -43.19
N GLY A 170 -22.62 -33.54 -43.70
CA GLY A 170 -23.67 -34.52 -43.31
C GLY A 170 -23.31 -35.99 -43.58
N GLN A 171 -22.03 -36.34 -43.51
CA GLN A 171 -21.45 -37.64 -43.84
C GLN A 171 -21.39 -38.60 -42.66
N LEU A 172 -21.79 -38.19 -41.45
CA LEU A 172 -21.62 -38.99 -40.24
C LEU A 172 -22.88 -38.98 -39.34
N PRO A 173 -24.06 -39.37 -39.85
CA PRO A 173 -25.30 -39.45 -39.06
C PRO A 173 -25.19 -40.39 -37.85
N PHE A 174 -24.23 -41.32 -37.85
CA PHE A 174 -23.99 -42.25 -36.74
C PHE A 174 -23.32 -41.61 -35.52
N LEU A 175 -22.56 -40.52 -35.70
CA LEU A 175 -21.98 -39.79 -34.57
C LEU A 175 -23.04 -39.18 -33.67
N LEU A 176 -24.15 -38.73 -34.25
CA LEU A 176 -25.27 -38.18 -33.50
C LEU A 176 -26.01 -39.25 -32.67
N LYS A 177 -25.80 -40.55 -32.95
CA LYS A 177 -26.54 -41.66 -32.35
C LYS A 177 -25.80 -42.31 -31.17
N GLU A 178 -24.47 -42.43 -31.23
CA GLU A 178 -23.67 -43.16 -30.22
C GLU A 178 -22.77 -42.27 -29.36
N SER A 179 -22.91 -40.95 -29.44
CA SER A 179 -22.10 -40.04 -28.64
C SER A 179 -22.93 -39.16 -27.74
N PHE A 180 -22.35 -38.80 -26.60
CA PHE A 180 -22.95 -37.85 -25.69
C PHE A 180 -22.63 -36.43 -26.16
N TRP A 181 -23.65 -35.71 -26.60
CA TRP A 181 -23.55 -34.31 -26.98
C TRP A 181 -23.87 -33.45 -25.78
N SER A 182 -22.89 -32.65 -25.38
CA SER A 182 -23.11 -31.62 -24.38
C SER A 182 -22.69 -30.28 -24.94
N SER A 183 -23.70 -29.44 -25.18
CA SER A 183 -23.45 -28.03 -25.46
C SER A 183 -23.04 -27.35 -24.16
N THR A 184 -21.82 -26.82 -24.13
CA THR A 184 -21.41 -25.91 -23.07
C THR A 184 -22.00 -24.52 -23.27
N GLU A 185 -22.83 -24.26 -24.28
CA GLU A 185 -23.63 -23.04 -24.40
C GLU A 185 -24.63 -22.92 -23.24
N LEU A 186 -25.15 -24.05 -22.72
CA LEU A 186 -25.93 -24.06 -21.47
C LEU A 186 -25.07 -23.75 -20.26
N PHE A 187 -23.80 -24.17 -20.24
CA PHE A 187 -22.85 -23.80 -19.18
C PHE A 187 -22.47 -22.32 -19.32
N SER A 188 -22.25 -21.79 -20.52
CA SER A 188 -21.95 -20.39 -20.81
C SER A 188 -23.15 -19.48 -20.53
N ARG A 189 -24.39 -19.92 -20.80
CA ARG A 189 -25.63 -19.18 -20.45
C ARG A 189 -26.02 -19.33 -18.99
N ALA A 190 -25.87 -20.50 -18.38
CA ALA A 190 -26.10 -20.70 -16.95
C ALA A 190 -25.02 -20.00 -16.13
N MET A 191 -23.75 -20.10 -16.52
CA MET A 191 -22.66 -19.31 -15.97
C MET A 191 -22.84 -17.84 -16.34
N SER A 192 -23.32 -17.42 -17.51
CA SER A 192 -23.64 -16.00 -17.74
C SER A 192 -24.72 -15.51 -16.77
N ARG A 193 -25.77 -16.31 -16.53
CA ARG A 193 -26.88 -15.95 -15.62
C ARG A 193 -26.49 -16.02 -14.14
N ILE A 194 -25.62 -16.95 -13.74
CA ILE A 194 -25.12 -17.14 -12.37
C ILE A 194 -23.83 -16.31 -12.11
N CYS A 195 -23.01 -16.04 -13.12
CA CYS A 195 -21.69 -15.41 -13.04
C CYS A 195 -21.63 -13.94 -13.44
N ASN A 196 -22.62 -13.42 -14.18
CA ASN A 196 -22.64 -11.99 -14.48
C ASN A 196 -23.00 -11.12 -13.25
N LYS A 197 -23.52 -11.70 -12.16
CA LYS A 197 -23.70 -10.95 -10.91
C LYS A 197 -22.91 -11.54 -9.74
N ASP A 198 -22.91 -12.86 -9.57
CA ASP A 198 -22.41 -13.45 -8.32
C ASP A 198 -20.98 -13.96 -8.41
N LEU A 199 -20.55 -14.57 -9.52
CA LEU A 199 -19.21 -15.19 -9.59
C LEU A 199 -18.08 -14.20 -9.92
N SER A 200 -18.34 -13.16 -10.71
CA SER A 200 -17.41 -12.03 -10.88
C SER A 200 -17.29 -11.19 -9.61
N HIS A 201 -18.40 -10.97 -8.89
CA HIS A 201 -18.40 -10.40 -7.55
C HIS A 201 -17.69 -11.30 -6.54
N LEU A 202 -17.88 -12.63 -6.61
CA LEU A 202 -17.20 -13.61 -5.76
C LEU A 202 -15.71 -13.71 -6.06
N LEU A 203 -15.28 -13.68 -7.33
CA LEU A 203 -13.86 -13.67 -7.72
C LEU A 203 -13.19 -12.39 -7.27
N VAL A 204 -13.83 -11.24 -7.47
CA VAL A 204 -13.36 -9.95 -6.92
C VAL A 204 -13.33 -10.04 -5.39
N GLN A 205 -14.36 -10.57 -4.73
CA GLN A 205 -14.37 -10.74 -3.27
C GLN A 205 -13.32 -11.74 -2.77
N LEU A 206 -13.02 -12.82 -3.49
CA LEU A 206 -12.02 -13.82 -3.13
C LEU A 206 -10.60 -13.26 -3.32
N HIS A 207 -10.35 -12.52 -4.39
CA HIS A 207 -9.09 -11.82 -4.62
C HIS A 207 -8.90 -10.63 -3.66
N LEU A 208 -9.97 -9.94 -3.27
CA LEU A 208 -9.96 -8.90 -2.24
C LEU A 208 -9.80 -9.50 -0.83
N LYS A 209 -10.36 -10.68 -0.55
CA LYS A 209 -10.25 -11.36 0.75
C LYS A 209 -8.88 -11.99 1.01
N THR A 210 -8.18 -12.44 -0.04
CA THR A 210 -6.86 -13.10 0.06
C THR A 210 -5.70 -12.12 0.25
N ARG A 211 -5.87 -10.84 -0.12
CA ARG A 211 -4.88 -9.79 0.20
C ARG A 211 -5.35 -8.98 1.41
N GLU A 212 -4.92 -9.37 2.60
CA GLU A 212 -5.14 -8.63 3.87
C GLU A 212 -4.74 -7.14 3.77
N SER A 213 -3.77 -6.81 2.92
CA SER A 213 -3.36 -5.43 2.64
C SER A 213 -4.48 -4.58 2.03
N ILE A 214 -5.39 -5.19 1.27
CA ILE A 214 -6.50 -4.51 0.61
C ILE A 214 -7.67 -4.37 1.58
N LYS A 215 -7.95 -5.39 2.41
CA LYS A 215 -8.87 -5.24 3.55
C LYS A 215 -8.43 -4.11 4.48
N ASN A 216 -7.14 -3.95 4.77
CA ASN A 216 -6.65 -2.86 5.60
C ASN A 216 -6.70 -1.49 4.88
N ALA A 217 -6.42 -1.45 3.57
CA ALA A 217 -6.55 -0.23 2.78
C ALA A 217 -8.01 0.22 2.60
N PHE A 218 -8.95 -0.71 2.49
CA PHE A 218 -10.39 -0.43 2.45
C PHE A 218 -10.99 -0.23 3.85
N ALA A 219 -10.47 -0.89 4.89
CA ALA A 219 -10.84 -0.64 6.28
C ALA A 219 -10.44 0.77 6.74
N LEU A 220 -9.33 1.31 6.24
CA LEU A 220 -8.98 2.73 6.39
C LEU A 220 -9.95 3.67 5.62
N CYS A 221 -10.72 3.15 4.67
CA CYS A 221 -11.79 3.86 3.96
C CYS A 221 -13.20 3.53 4.51
N ASN A 222 -13.33 2.66 5.54
CA ASN A 222 -14.61 2.15 6.04
C ASN A 222 -15.42 3.15 6.88
N GLU A 223 -14.97 4.39 7.05
CA GLU A 223 -15.87 5.48 7.44
C GLU A 223 -16.88 5.85 6.35
N VAL A 224 -16.77 5.27 5.14
CA VAL A 224 -17.83 5.31 4.13
C VAL A 224 -18.34 3.90 3.87
N HIS A 225 -19.36 3.52 4.63
CA HIS A 225 -20.12 2.26 4.63
C HIS A 225 -20.78 1.83 3.30
N MET A 226 -20.28 2.25 2.12
CA MET A 226 -21.02 2.13 0.85
C MET A 226 -20.24 1.63 -0.38
N HIS A 227 -18.98 1.18 -0.27
CA HIS A 227 -18.14 0.97 -1.47
C HIS A 227 -17.72 -0.47 -1.86
N GLU A 228 -18.11 -1.53 -1.13
CA GLU A 228 -17.92 -2.90 -1.65
C GLU A 228 -18.66 -3.12 -2.98
N ALA A 229 -19.79 -2.43 -3.18
CA ALA A 229 -20.57 -2.46 -4.41
C ALA A 229 -20.07 -1.51 -5.52
N VAL A 230 -19.20 -0.54 -5.23
CA VAL A 230 -18.90 0.58 -6.15
C VAL A 230 -17.61 0.37 -6.93
N GLY A 231 -16.68 -0.48 -6.49
CA GLY A 231 -15.53 -0.89 -7.30
C GLY A 231 -15.85 -2.01 -8.29
N ALA A 232 -16.71 -2.95 -7.87
CA ALA A 232 -17.10 -4.11 -8.69
C ALA A 232 -18.04 -3.73 -9.85
N LYS A 233 -19.02 -2.85 -9.61
CA LYS A 233 -19.98 -2.38 -10.62
C LYS A 233 -19.36 -1.72 -11.86
N PRO A 234 -18.37 -0.81 -11.76
CA PRO A 234 -17.75 -0.20 -12.93
C PRO A 234 -16.84 -1.16 -13.71
N LEU A 235 -16.10 -2.05 -13.01
CA LEU A 235 -15.29 -3.08 -13.68
C LEU A 235 -16.17 -4.08 -14.44
N TYR A 236 -17.30 -4.46 -13.83
CA TYR A 236 -18.35 -5.24 -14.47
C TYR A 236 -18.97 -4.50 -15.65
N SER A 237 -19.33 -3.21 -15.50
CA SER A 237 -19.93 -2.45 -16.59
C SER A 237 -18.96 -2.23 -17.75
N ILE A 238 -17.65 -2.20 -17.51
CA ILE A 238 -16.63 -2.17 -18.57
C ILE A 238 -16.60 -3.50 -19.31
N SER A 239 -16.56 -4.64 -18.61
CA SER A 239 -16.64 -5.97 -19.23
C SER A 239 -17.96 -6.17 -19.99
N ALA A 240 -19.08 -5.76 -19.40
CA ALA A 240 -20.40 -5.86 -20.01
C ALA A 240 -20.58 -4.90 -21.19
N ALA A 241 -19.99 -3.70 -21.15
CA ALA A 241 -19.97 -2.76 -22.28
C ALA A 241 -19.11 -3.27 -23.44
N ILE A 242 -17.99 -3.95 -23.15
CA ILE A 242 -17.15 -4.63 -24.15
C ILE A 242 -17.91 -5.81 -24.80
N SER A 243 -18.74 -6.51 -24.02
CA SER A 243 -19.54 -7.66 -24.48
C SER A 243 -20.92 -7.29 -25.05
N ASN A 244 -21.30 -6.01 -25.09
CA ASN A 244 -22.67 -5.61 -25.42
C ASN A 244 -22.92 -5.65 -26.94
N PRO A 245 -23.94 -6.40 -27.44
CA PRO A 245 -24.17 -6.57 -28.86
C PRO A 245 -24.71 -5.32 -29.59
N ASP A 246 -25.24 -4.32 -28.88
CA ASP A 246 -25.81 -3.14 -29.54
C ASP A 246 -24.76 -2.07 -29.90
N LEU A 247 -23.53 -2.15 -29.38
CA LEU A 247 -22.39 -1.30 -29.76
C LEU A 247 -21.59 -1.88 -30.95
N GLN A 248 -22.13 -2.91 -31.62
CA GLN A 248 -21.50 -3.70 -32.68
C GLN A 248 -21.36 -3.00 -34.06
N GLN A 249 -21.14 -1.69 -34.16
CA GLN A 249 -21.04 -1.04 -35.49
C GLN A 249 -19.70 -0.37 -35.83
N THR A 250 -18.66 -0.44 -34.99
CA THR A 250 -17.36 0.19 -35.30
C THR A 250 -16.19 -0.79 -35.35
N ARG A 251 -15.18 -0.48 -36.18
CA ARG A 251 -13.96 -1.25 -36.51
C ARG A 251 -13.16 -1.85 -35.32
N LEU A 252 -13.51 -1.54 -34.08
CA LEU A 252 -13.01 -2.21 -32.86
C LEU A 252 -13.49 -3.68 -32.73
N GLN A 253 -14.38 -4.15 -33.60
CA GLN A 253 -14.98 -5.49 -33.61
C GLN A 253 -13.98 -6.67 -33.68
N SER A 254 -12.92 -6.61 -34.49
CA SER A 254 -11.95 -7.71 -34.56
C SER A 254 -11.14 -7.80 -33.27
N LEU A 255 -10.70 -6.65 -32.76
CA LEU A 255 -9.93 -6.55 -31.51
C LEU A 255 -10.78 -6.84 -30.27
N ALA A 256 -12.04 -6.43 -30.20
CA ALA A 256 -12.88 -6.72 -29.02
C ALA A 256 -13.26 -8.21 -28.93
N ARG A 257 -13.53 -8.87 -30.06
CA ARG A 257 -13.84 -10.31 -30.08
C ARG A 257 -12.62 -11.19 -29.78
N ASP A 258 -11.42 -10.76 -30.17
CA ASP A 258 -10.19 -11.49 -29.88
C ASP A 258 -9.76 -11.38 -28.41
N PHE A 259 -10.20 -10.34 -27.68
CA PHE A 259 -9.70 -10.00 -26.35
C PHE A 259 -10.75 -10.00 -25.22
N ALA A 260 -12.05 -10.13 -25.50
CA ALA A 260 -13.10 -10.26 -24.48
C ALA A 260 -13.19 -11.70 -23.94
N ASN A 261 -12.09 -12.19 -23.37
CA ASN A 261 -12.02 -13.50 -22.74
C ASN A 261 -11.87 -13.36 -21.21
N ASN A 262 -12.35 -14.36 -20.46
CA ASN A 262 -12.32 -14.34 -18.99
C ASN A 262 -10.89 -14.12 -18.44
N SER A 263 -9.86 -14.60 -19.13
CA SER A 263 -8.46 -14.38 -18.75
C SER A 263 -8.01 -12.91 -18.87
N ALA A 264 -8.49 -12.16 -19.86
CA ALA A 264 -8.19 -10.73 -19.98
C ALA A 264 -8.87 -9.93 -18.86
N PHE A 265 -10.07 -10.34 -18.46
CA PHE A 265 -10.77 -9.77 -17.31
C PHE A 265 -10.05 -10.07 -15.99
N GLU A 266 -9.59 -11.30 -15.77
CA GLU A 266 -8.76 -11.66 -14.61
C GLU A 266 -7.45 -10.85 -14.57
N LEU A 267 -6.76 -10.72 -15.71
CA LEU A 267 -5.54 -9.91 -15.82
C LEU A 267 -5.81 -8.45 -15.49
N LEU A 268 -6.95 -7.90 -15.93
CA LEU A 268 -7.37 -6.53 -15.64
C LEU A 268 -7.62 -6.35 -14.14
N ILE A 269 -8.30 -7.31 -13.48
CA ILE A 269 -8.50 -7.29 -12.02
C ILE A 269 -7.14 -7.31 -11.31
N HIS A 270 -6.23 -8.20 -11.69
CA HIS A 270 -4.90 -8.28 -11.08
C HIS A 270 -4.12 -6.96 -11.22
N ARG A 271 -4.10 -6.38 -12.42
CA ARG A 271 -3.45 -5.09 -12.67
C ARG A 271 -4.09 -3.95 -11.89
N TYR A 272 -5.41 -3.92 -11.78
CA TYR A 272 -6.12 -2.93 -10.98
C TYR A 272 -5.74 -3.03 -9.50
N LEU A 273 -5.67 -4.23 -8.94
CA LEU A 273 -5.27 -4.45 -7.55
C LEU A 273 -3.81 -4.02 -7.31
N ASP A 274 -2.90 -4.33 -8.23
CA ASP A 274 -1.49 -3.94 -8.11
C ASP A 274 -1.33 -2.40 -8.17
N ILE A 275 -2.04 -1.72 -9.07
CA ILE A 275 -2.02 -0.25 -9.15
C ILE A 275 -2.65 0.37 -7.90
N SER A 276 -3.77 -0.18 -7.42
CA SER A 276 -4.47 0.32 -6.24
C SER A 276 -3.61 0.21 -4.97
N THR A 277 -2.95 -0.93 -4.77
CA THR A 277 -2.03 -1.15 -3.64
C THR A 277 -0.83 -0.21 -3.70
N LEU A 278 -0.22 -0.04 -4.88
CA LEU A 278 0.88 0.91 -5.08
C LEU A 278 0.44 2.34 -4.72
N LYS A 279 -0.70 2.80 -5.24
CA LYS A 279 -1.20 4.15 -5.01
C LYS A 279 -1.59 4.38 -3.55
N SER A 280 -2.19 3.38 -2.89
CA SER A 280 -2.49 3.42 -1.46
C SER A 280 -1.23 3.55 -0.62
N SER A 281 -0.18 2.78 -0.91
CA SER A 281 1.09 2.86 -0.19
C SER A 281 1.76 4.25 -0.34
N GLN A 282 1.70 4.84 -1.53
CA GLN A 282 2.20 6.19 -1.79
C GLN A 282 1.40 7.24 -1.03
N LEU A 283 0.07 7.10 -0.99
CA LEU A 283 -0.81 7.99 -0.23
C LEU A 283 -0.54 7.89 1.27
N SER A 284 -0.33 6.70 1.81
CA SER A 284 0.03 6.50 3.22
C SER A 284 1.33 7.24 3.56
N ARG A 285 2.39 7.05 2.76
CA ARG A 285 3.67 7.74 2.96
C ARG A 285 3.52 9.26 2.93
N LYS A 286 2.71 9.79 2.01
CA LYS A 286 2.42 11.23 1.94
C LYS A 286 1.64 11.72 3.17
N LYS A 287 0.67 10.94 3.66
CA LYS A 287 -0.06 11.26 4.90
C LYS A 287 0.88 11.30 6.11
N ASP A 288 1.75 10.30 6.24
CA ASP A 288 2.71 10.23 7.35
C ASP A 288 3.69 11.42 7.33
N LEU A 289 4.19 11.77 6.15
CA LEU A 289 5.06 12.93 5.98
C LEU A 289 4.35 14.25 6.31
N ASN A 290 3.09 14.40 5.88
CA ASN A 290 2.28 15.56 6.24
C ASN A 290 2.02 15.65 7.74
N LEU A 291 1.78 14.51 8.41
CA LEU A 291 1.60 14.46 9.86
C LEU A 291 2.89 14.91 10.58
N GLN A 292 4.05 14.41 10.15
CA GLN A 292 5.35 14.83 10.70
C GLN A 292 5.61 16.33 10.48
N LEU A 293 5.29 16.87 9.30
CA LEU A 293 5.41 18.30 9.02
C LEU A 293 4.48 19.13 9.90
N LYS A 294 3.24 18.67 10.11
CA LYS A 294 2.29 19.35 10.99
C LYS A 294 2.79 19.40 12.44
N LEU A 295 3.29 18.29 12.97
CA LEU A 295 3.85 18.24 14.33
C LEU A 295 5.05 19.20 14.47
N ARG A 296 5.95 19.24 13.49
CA ARG A 296 7.09 20.19 13.49
C ARG A 296 6.62 21.65 13.43
N LEU A 297 5.57 21.95 12.66
CA LEU A 297 5.00 23.30 12.62
C LEU A 297 4.38 23.68 13.97
N GLU A 298 3.66 22.76 14.62
CA GLU A 298 3.10 22.99 15.96
C GLU A 298 4.21 23.24 17.00
N GLU A 299 5.30 22.47 16.99
CA GLU A 299 6.48 22.72 17.83
C GLU A 299 7.09 24.10 17.58
N LYS A 300 7.18 24.52 16.31
CA LYS A 300 7.73 25.84 15.94
C LYS A 300 6.82 26.99 16.35
N ILE A 301 5.51 26.82 16.27
CA ILE A 301 4.53 27.80 16.78
C ILE A 301 4.70 27.96 18.28
N LEU A 302 4.82 26.86 19.03
CA LEU A 302 5.03 26.91 20.47
C LEU A 302 6.35 27.61 20.85
N GLN A 303 7.43 27.36 20.11
CA GLN A 303 8.71 28.07 20.26
C GLN A 303 8.57 29.58 20.00
N LEU A 304 7.79 29.97 18.98
CA LEU A 304 7.54 31.38 18.67
C LEU A 304 6.75 32.07 19.78
N ASP A 305 5.75 31.41 20.37
CA ASP A 305 4.99 31.95 21.50
C ASP A 305 5.86 32.14 22.75
N GLN A 306 6.77 31.20 23.01
CA GLN A 306 7.76 31.32 24.10
C GLN A 306 8.73 32.49 23.86
N LEU A 307 9.23 32.65 22.64
CA LEU A 307 10.09 33.78 22.30
C LEU A 307 9.35 35.12 22.41
N GLN A 308 8.08 35.17 21.97
CA GLN A 308 7.28 36.38 22.05
C GLN A 308 6.99 36.78 23.51
N THR A 309 6.74 35.81 24.38
CA THR A 309 6.54 36.07 25.82
C THR A 309 7.83 36.53 26.50
N SER A 310 8.98 35.90 26.20
CA SER A 310 10.31 36.36 26.66
C SER A 310 10.59 37.79 26.20
N LEU A 311 10.36 38.10 24.92
CA LEU A 311 10.63 39.42 24.37
C LEU A 311 9.75 40.51 25.01
N LYS A 312 8.47 40.20 25.31
CA LYS A 312 7.58 41.11 26.04
C LYS A 312 8.09 41.37 27.46
N HIS A 313 8.61 40.35 28.14
CA HIS A 313 9.19 40.48 29.47
C HIS A 313 10.47 41.34 29.44
N ASP A 314 11.38 41.08 28.51
CA ASP A 314 12.64 41.81 28.39
C ASP A 314 12.42 43.28 28.02
N LEU A 315 11.44 43.55 27.14
CA LEU A 315 11.02 44.91 26.82
C LEU A 315 10.49 45.65 28.05
N LYS A 316 9.76 44.97 28.94
CA LYS A 316 9.29 45.55 30.20
C LYS A 316 10.47 45.87 31.13
N LEU A 317 11.40 44.92 31.30
CA LEU A 317 12.62 45.14 32.09
C LEU A 317 13.45 46.32 31.56
N ALA A 318 13.65 46.41 30.24
CA ALA A 318 14.38 47.50 29.62
C ALA A 318 13.69 48.86 29.88
N LYS A 319 12.35 48.91 29.81
CA LYS A 319 11.60 50.13 30.15
C LYS A 319 11.76 50.53 31.62
N ASP A 320 11.75 49.56 32.52
CA ASP A 320 11.91 49.82 33.95
C ASP A 320 13.35 50.28 34.27
N GLN A 321 14.36 49.69 33.63
CA GLN A 321 15.76 50.15 33.71
C GLN A 321 15.93 51.55 33.14
N MET A 322 15.28 51.88 32.02
CA MET A 322 15.31 53.21 31.42
C MET A 322 14.71 54.25 32.37
N LYS A 323 13.56 53.95 32.99
CA LYS A 323 12.96 54.81 34.02
C LYS A 323 13.86 54.99 35.24
N GLY A 324 14.51 53.92 35.70
CA GLY A 324 15.49 53.97 36.78
C GLY A 324 16.68 54.87 36.44
N SER A 325 17.24 54.73 35.25
CA SER A 325 18.35 55.55 34.75
C SER A 325 17.97 57.02 34.62
N GLN A 326 16.75 57.32 34.16
CA GLN A 326 16.24 58.70 34.11
C GLN A 326 16.13 59.33 35.50
N LYS A 327 15.67 58.58 36.51
CA LYS A 327 15.62 59.07 37.90
C LYS A 327 17.02 59.35 38.45
N LEU A 328 17.98 58.44 38.21
CA LEU A 328 19.37 58.65 38.61
C LEU A 328 19.99 59.88 37.94
N LEU A 329 19.78 60.06 36.64
CA LEU A 329 20.26 61.24 35.92
C LEU A 329 19.65 62.53 36.47
N ALA A 330 18.35 62.53 36.80
CA ALA A 330 17.70 63.67 37.44
C ALA A 330 18.33 63.97 38.81
N GLN A 331 18.57 62.93 39.63
CA GLN A 331 19.21 63.09 40.94
C GLN A 331 20.63 63.65 40.82
N ILE A 332 21.46 63.12 39.91
CA ILE A 332 22.79 63.66 39.63
C ILE A 332 22.71 65.13 39.21
N GLY A 333 21.71 65.50 38.40
CA GLY A 333 21.45 66.90 38.03
C GLY A 333 21.16 67.79 39.23
N PHE A 334 20.29 67.34 40.16
CA PHE A 334 20.00 68.05 41.40
C PHE A 334 21.21 68.16 42.33
N GLU A 335 21.98 67.08 42.50
CA GLU A 335 23.20 67.06 43.31
C GLU A 335 24.25 68.03 42.75
N ASN A 336 24.44 68.06 41.43
CA ASN A 336 25.35 69.01 40.78
C ASN A 336 24.92 70.47 40.97
N LEU A 337 23.61 70.75 40.91
CA LEU A 337 23.07 72.07 41.24
C LEU A 337 23.36 72.44 42.70
N HIS A 338 23.13 71.51 43.62
CA HIS A 338 23.40 71.73 45.04
C HIS A 338 24.88 71.99 45.32
N VAL A 339 25.78 71.21 44.72
CA VAL A 339 27.23 71.40 44.82
C VAL A 339 27.64 72.78 44.26
N ARG A 340 27.02 73.22 43.16
CA ARG A 340 27.27 74.55 42.60
C ARG A 340 26.86 75.66 43.56
N ASP A 341 25.70 75.57 44.19
CA ASP A 341 25.23 76.55 45.18
C ASP A 341 26.12 76.56 46.43
N GLN A 342 26.57 75.38 46.88
CA GLN A 342 27.53 75.26 47.98
C GLN A 342 28.87 75.93 47.63
N ASN A 343 29.38 75.74 46.40
CA ASN A 343 30.61 76.38 45.94
C ASN A 343 30.48 77.91 45.92
N LEU A 344 29.37 78.46 45.41
CA LEU A 344 29.12 79.91 45.44
C LEU A 344 29.07 80.45 46.88
N THR A 345 28.45 79.70 47.79
CA THR A 345 28.39 80.06 49.21
C THR A 345 29.79 80.04 49.83
N LEU A 346 30.60 79.03 49.53
CA LEU A 346 31.99 78.93 49.99
C LEU A 346 32.85 80.08 49.46
N GLU A 347 32.71 80.46 48.20
CA GLU A 347 33.39 81.63 47.64
C GLU A 347 33.02 82.91 48.39
N SER A 348 31.71 83.15 48.62
CA SER A 348 31.26 84.28 49.42
C SER A 348 31.82 84.28 50.85
N GLN A 349 31.86 83.12 51.50
CA GLN A 349 32.46 82.98 52.84
C GLN A 349 33.98 83.24 52.81
N LYS A 350 34.68 82.74 51.78
CA LYS A 350 36.12 82.95 51.59
C LYS A 350 36.44 84.44 51.43
N ASP A 351 35.62 85.18 50.69
CA ASP A 351 35.76 86.63 50.53
C ASP A 351 35.54 87.38 51.85
N LYS A 352 34.50 87.01 52.60
CA LYS A 352 34.25 87.58 53.94
C LYS A 352 35.42 87.31 54.89
N ILE A 353 35.93 86.08 54.92
CA ILE A 353 37.10 85.71 55.74
C ILE A 353 38.34 86.49 55.30
N SER A 354 38.57 86.64 53.99
CA SER A 354 39.68 87.43 53.45
C SER A 354 39.60 88.89 53.88
N ASN A 355 38.42 89.50 53.81
CA ASN A 355 38.18 90.87 54.27
C ASN A 355 38.40 91.02 55.76
N LEU A 356 37.88 90.10 56.58
CA LEU A 356 38.12 90.08 58.02
C LEU A 356 39.61 89.92 58.36
N LYS A 357 40.32 89.01 57.67
CA LYS A 357 41.77 88.85 57.83
C LYS A 357 42.56 90.14 57.55
N LYS A 358 42.10 90.99 56.64
CA LYS A 358 42.70 92.31 56.39
C LYS A 358 42.34 93.35 57.45
N LEU A 359 41.11 93.34 57.96
CA LEU A 359 40.61 94.31 58.93
C LEU A 359 41.08 94.04 60.36
N ILE A 360 41.25 92.76 60.75
CA ILE A 360 41.67 92.37 62.10
C ILE A 360 42.99 93.03 62.51
N PRO A 361 44.10 92.99 61.71
CA PRO A 361 45.35 93.65 62.08
C PRO A 361 45.20 95.16 62.29
N GLN A 362 44.38 95.82 61.46
CA GLN A 362 44.13 97.26 61.59
C GLN A 362 43.37 97.57 62.88
N TYR A 363 42.34 96.77 63.19
CA TYR A 363 41.60 96.88 64.43
C TYR A 363 42.50 96.64 65.66
N VAL A 364 43.32 95.58 65.65
CA VAL A 364 44.28 95.27 66.71
C VAL A 364 45.25 96.43 66.94
N LEU A 365 45.84 96.98 65.88
CA LEU A 365 46.74 98.14 65.97
C LEU A 365 46.05 99.40 66.52
N MET A 366 44.81 99.67 66.10
CA MET A 366 44.04 100.80 66.65
C MET A 366 43.68 100.57 68.12
N HIS A 367 43.33 99.35 68.50
CA HIS A 367 43.07 98.96 69.87
C HIS A 367 44.32 99.14 70.74
N GLU A 368 45.49 98.65 70.30
CA GLU A 368 46.78 98.85 70.98
C GLU A 368 47.12 100.33 71.13
N ARG A 369 46.93 101.15 70.09
CA ARG A 369 47.13 102.62 70.17
C ARG A 369 46.21 103.28 71.18
N CYS A 370 44.94 102.91 71.21
CA CYS A 370 43.98 103.42 72.18
C CYS A 370 44.37 102.99 73.60
N LEU A 371 44.71 101.72 73.81
CA LEU A 371 45.21 101.22 75.09
C LEU A 371 46.46 101.96 75.54
N PHE A 372 47.44 102.19 74.67
CA PHE A 372 48.65 102.96 74.98
C PHE A 372 48.31 104.39 75.43
N LYS A 373 47.43 105.09 74.70
CA LYS A 373 47.01 106.45 75.08
C LYS A 373 46.28 106.48 76.41
N VAL A 374 45.33 105.57 76.64
CA VAL A 374 44.56 105.50 77.90
C VAL A 374 45.48 105.15 79.06
N THR A 375 46.39 104.19 78.89
CA THR A 375 47.36 103.80 79.92
C THR A 375 48.35 104.92 80.21
N ALA A 376 48.81 105.67 79.22
CA ALA A 376 49.65 106.85 79.40
C ALA A 376 48.92 107.94 80.20
N ILE A 377 47.69 108.31 79.82
CA ILE A 377 46.87 109.27 80.57
C ILE A 377 46.64 108.81 82.02
N ALA A 378 46.31 107.53 82.22
CA ALA A 378 46.11 106.97 83.56
C ALA A 378 47.40 106.98 84.40
N ARG A 379 48.56 106.77 83.75
CA ARG A 379 49.87 106.87 84.39
C ARG A 379 50.21 108.32 84.76
N ASP A 380 50.09 109.25 83.82
CA ASP A 380 50.35 110.68 84.06
C ASP A 380 49.42 111.22 85.16
N ALA A 381 48.14 110.84 85.15
CA ALA A 381 47.20 111.18 86.20
C ALA A 381 47.64 110.62 87.56
N ARG A 382 48.18 109.39 87.59
CA ARG A 382 48.72 108.78 88.82
C ARG A 382 49.98 109.51 89.30
N GLU A 383 50.92 109.83 88.41
CA GLU A 383 52.14 110.59 88.74
C GLU A 383 51.79 112.00 89.26
N CYS A 384 50.82 112.69 88.65
CA CYS A 384 50.29 113.97 89.16
C CYS A 384 49.70 113.83 90.57
N VAL A 385 48.95 112.76 90.83
CA VAL A 385 48.40 112.47 92.16
C VAL A 385 49.51 112.19 93.18
N ASP A 386 50.53 111.42 92.79
CA ASP A 386 51.66 111.09 93.66
C ASP A 386 52.54 112.32 93.97
N GLN A 387 52.64 113.27 93.04
CA GLN A 387 53.36 114.54 93.21
C GLN A 387 52.55 115.63 93.92
N LEU A 388 51.27 115.40 94.22
CA LEU A 388 50.47 116.37 94.96
C LEU A 388 51.08 116.62 96.34
N ASN A 389 51.29 117.90 96.64
CA ASN A 389 51.75 118.33 97.95
C ASN A 389 50.65 118.07 98.99
N THR A 390 50.81 116.98 99.74
CA THR A 390 49.90 116.54 100.81
C THR A 390 49.71 117.61 101.89
N ASP A 391 50.75 118.42 102.15
CA ASP A 391 50.70 119.49 103.15
C ASP A 391 49.84 120.66 102.66
N ALA A 392 49.92 120.99 101.36
CA ALA A 392 49.05 122.00 100.74
C ALA A 392 47.59 121.54 100.74
N LEU A 393 47.32 120.26 100.44
CA LEU A 393 45.98 119.67 100.51
C LEU A 393 45.44 119.63 101.94
N GLN A 394 46.26 119.26 102.94
CA GLN A 394 45.86 119.31 104.35
C GLN A 394 45.56 120.74 104.81
N LYS A 395 46.35 121.73 104.38
CA LYS A 395 46.08 123.15 104.64
C LYS A 395 44.75 123.60 104.00
N LEU A 396 44.49 123.26 102.75
CA LEU A 396 43.24 123.57 102.04
C LEU A 396 42.03 122.90 102.71
N ARG A 397 42.16 121.64 103.13
CA ARG A 397 41.15 120.91 103.92
C ARG A 397 40.88 121.58 105.26
N SER A 398 41.91 122.04 105.96
CA SER A 398 41.78 122.77 107.22
C SER A 398 41.15 124.16 107.06
N MET A 399 41.42 124.87 105.95
CA MET A 399 40.74 126.14 105.61
C MET A 399 39.26 125.92 105.28
N TYR A 400 38.92 124.88 104.50
CA TYR A 400 37.53 124.57 104.19
C TYR A 400 36.73 124.15 105.44
N GLN A 401 37.37 123.40 106.36
CA GLN A 401 36.75 123.09 107.65
C GLN A 401 36.54 124.33 108.53
N LYS A 402 37.45 125.32 108.47
CA LYS A 402 37.28 126.63 109.11
C LYS A 402 36.22 127.52 108.45
N PHE A 403 35.91 127.33 107.18
CA PHE A 403 34.89 128.09 106.44
C PHE A 403 33.48 127.48 106.60
N LYS A 404 33.41 126.21 107.03
CA LYS A 404 32.17 125.44 107.25
C LYS A 404 31.71 125.46 108.72
N SER A 405 32.61 125.79 109.65
CA SER A 405 32.31 126.24 111.02
C SER A 405 32.04 127.73 111.02
#